data_AF-A0A1B3EEP3-F1
#
_entry.id   AF-A0A1B3EEP3-F1
#
_cell.length_a   1.000
_cell.length_b   1.000
_cell.length_c   1.000
_cell.angle_alpha   90.00
_cell.angle_beta   90.00
_cell.angle_gamma   90.00
#
_symmetry.space_group_name_H-M   'P 1'
#
loop_
_entity.id
_entity.type
_entity.pdbx_description
1 polymer ?
#
loop_
_entity_poly.entity_id
_entity_poly.type
_entity_poly.pdbx_seq_one_letter_code
_entity_poly.pdbx_strand_id
1 'polypeptide(L)' 'MSTMICRPFITLRNGRRLYAHEVGKTAFCFEVDEVKPAKPQGSLEVQLELDDLEESGDTPLH' A
#
# COMPACT_ATOMS: atom_id res chain seq x y z
N MET A 1 24.08 9.78 2.89
CA MET A 1 23.77 10.63 1.72
C MET A 1 22.33 11.10 1.90
N SER A 2 21.97 12.36 1.63
CA SER A 2 20.57 12.78 1.74
C SER A 2 19.82 12.48 0.43
N THR A 3 18.57 12.06 0.53
CA THR A 3 17.71 11.75 -0.63
C THR A 3 16.51 12.68 -0.63
N MET A 4 16.17 13.23 -1.80
CA MET A 4 14.99 14.09 -1.97
C MET A 4 13.78 13.23 -2.35
N ILE A 5 12.69 13.33 -1.57
CA ILE A 5 11.43 12.65 -1.86
C ILE A 5 10.38 13.69 -2.24
N CYS A 6 9.76 13.53 -3.42
CA CYS A 6 8.64 14.34 -3.86
C CYS A 6 7.34 13.54 -3.89
N ARG A 7 6.24 14.12 -3.39
CA ARG A 7 4.90 13.50 -3.33
C ARG A 7 3.82 14.45 -3.85
N PRO A 8 2.76 13.91 -4.49
CA PRO A 8 1.66 14.73 -5.01
C PRO A 8 0.71 15.23 -3.90
N PHE A 9 0.75 14.61 -2.72
CA PHE A 9 -0.02 15.03 -1.55
C PHE A 9 0.75 14.77 -0.26
N ILE A 10 0.35 15.47 0.80
CA ILE A 10 0.73 15.19 2.18
C ILE A 10 -0.50 14.87 3.01
N THR A 11 -0.33 14.10 4.08
CA THR A 11 -1.39 13.84 5.06
C THR A 11 -1.24 14.82 6.22
N LEU A 12 -2.27 15.61 6.46
CA LEU A 12 -2.33 16.53 7.59
C LEU A 12 -2.63 15.77 8.89
N ARG A 13 -2.39 16.39 10.05
CA ARG A 13 -2.63 15.77 11.38
C ARG A 13 -4.07 15.31 11.61
N ASN A 14 -5.03 15.94 10.94
CA ASN A 14 -6.45 15.58 11.00
C ASN A 14 -6.82 14.41 10.05
N GLY A 15 -5.84 13.75 9.43
CA GLY A 15 -6.04 12.64 8.49
C GLY A 15 -6.44 13.07 7.08
N ARG A 16 -6.71 14.36 6.84
CA ARG A 16 -7.04 14.85 5.48
C ARG A 16 -5.79 14.90 4.63
N ARG A 17 -5.95 14.60 3.34
CA ARG A 17 -4.91 14.82 2.33
C ARG A 17 -5.00 16.26 1.83
N LEU A 18 -3.85 16.91 1.72
CA LEU A 18 -3.69 18.17 1.00
C LEU A 18 -2.90 17.87 -0.28
N TYR A 19 -3.51 18.11 -1.44
CA TYR A 19 -2.88 17.88 -2.71
C TYR A 19 -2.11 19.12 -3.17
N ALA A 20 -0.96 18.92 -3.82
CA ALA A 20 -0.08 20.02 -4.23
C ALA A 20 -0.78 20.98 -5.20
N HIS A 21 -1.60 20.44 -6.11
CA HIS A 21 -2.32 21.23 -7.11
C HIS A 21 -3.36 22.17 -6.46
N GLU A 22 -3.95 21.81 -5.33
CA GLU A 22 -4.92 22.65 -4.59
C GLU A 22 -4.26 23.94 -4.05
N VAL A 23 -2.94 23.94 -3.89
CA VAL A 23 -2.15 25.09 -3.41
C VAL A 23 -1.24 25.67 -4.50
N GLY A 24 -1.52 25.37 -5.77
CA GLY A 24 -0.78 25.89 -6.92
C GLY A 24 0.66 25.37 -7.04
N LYS A 25 0.95 24.19 -6.47
CA LYS A 25 2.24 23.51 -6.56
C LYS A 25 2.14 22.22 -7.37
N THR A 26 3.26 21.75 -7.87
CA THR A 26 3.35 20.47 -8.58
C THR A 26 3.58 19.29 -7.62
N ALA A 27 4.40 19.49 -6.58
CA ALA A 27 4.70 18.47 -5.57
C ALA A 27 5.12 19.10 -4.23
N PHE A 28 5.04 18.30 -3.17
CA PHE A 28 5.73 18.54 -1.91
C PHE A 28 7.02 17.75 -1.90
N CYS A 29 8.16 18.40 -1.70
CA CYS A 29 9.47 17.74 -1.67
C CYS A 29 10.15 17.94 -0.31
N PHE A 30 10.78 16.87 0.19
CA PHE A 30 11.44 16.82 1.49
C PHE A 30 12.81 16.19 1.33
N GLU A 31 13.81 16.76 2.00
CA GLU A 31 15.09 16.11 2.18
C GLU A 31 14.95 15.08 3.30
N VAL A 32 15.40 13.86 3.04
CA VAL A 32 15.32 12.76 3.99
C VAL A 32 16.72 12.20 4.15
N ASP A 33 17.20 12.21 5.38
CA ASP A 33 18.38 11.45 5.76
C ASP A 33 18.07 9.96 5.61
N GLU A 34 19.04 9.16 5.18
CA GLU A 34 18.91 7.72 5.07
C GLU A 34 18.62 7.09 6.45
N VAL A 35 17.34 7.04 6.84
CA VAL A 35 16.87 6.42 8.07
C VAL A 35 15.94 5.28 7.69
N LYS A 36 16.51 4.08 7.83
CA LYS A 36 15.96 2.70 7.83
C LYS A 36 14.60 2.48 7.13
N PRO A 37 14.52 1.52 6.18
CA PRO A 37 13.28 1.21 5.49
C PRO A 37 12.14 1.02 6.49
N ALA A 38 11.06 1.79 6.31
CA ALA A 38 9.86 1.62 7.09
C ALA A 38 9.40 0.16 6.96
N LYS A 39 9.18 -0.50 8.09
CA LYS A 39 8.55 -1.83 8.10
C LYS A 39 7.26 -1.74 7.28
N PRO A 40 6.99 -2.67 6.36
CA PRO A 40 5.75 -2.65 5.60
C PRO A 40 4.58 -2.64 6.59
N GLN A 41 3.81 -1.55 6.61
CA GLN A 41 2.51 -1.58 7.27
C GLN A 41 1.67 -2.58 6.48
N GLY A 42 1.27 -3.66 7.15
CA GLY A 42 0.62 -4.81 6.56
C GLY A 42 -0.49 -4.41 5.61
N SER A 43 -0.34 -4.84 4.36
CA SER A 43 -1.46 -5.02 3.44
C SER A 43 -2.51 -5.84 4.18
N LEU A 44 -3.71 -5.28 4.33
CA LEU A 44 -4.87 -5.99 4.86
C LEU A 44 -5.32 -6.96 3.76
N GLU A 45 -4.63 -8.09 3.65
CA GLU A 45 -4.99 -9.16 2.71
C GLU A 45 -6.23 -9.88 3.25
N VAL A 46 -7.40 -9.33 2.93
CA VAL A 46 -8.65 -10.10 2.92
C VAL A 46 -8.55 -11.02 1.70
N GLN A 47 -7.96 -12.20 1.88
CA GLN A 47 -8.18 -13.30 0.96
C GLN A 47 -9.48 -13.98 1.40
N LEU A 48 -10.55 -13.62 0.69
CA LEU A 48 -11.76 -14.43 0.55
C LEU A 48 -11.31 -15.84 0.12
N GLU A 49 -11.38 -16.82 1.02
CA GLU A 49 -11.46 -18.21 0.59
C GLU A 49 -12.88 -18.40 0.07
N LEU A 50 -12.98 -18.37 -1.27
CA LEU A 50 -14.19 -18.61 -2.03
C LEU A 50 -14.42 -20.12 -2.12
N ASP A 51 -15.64 -20.51 -1.77
CA ASP A 51 -16.25 -21.83 -1.80
C ASP A 51 -15.79 -22.82 -2.88
N ASP A 52 -15.70 -24.07 -2.42
CA ASP A 52 -16.23 -25.29 -3.05
C ASP A 52 -15.75 -25.66 -4.46
N LEU A 53 -14.88 -26.67 -4.51
CA LEU A 53 -14.85 -27.60 -5.64
C LEU A 53 -14.84 -29.03 -5.08
N GLU A 54 -16.04 -29.61 -4.96
CA GLU A 54 -16.26 -31.05 -4.96
C GLU A 54 -15.44 -31.73 -6.08
N GLU A 55 -14.55 -32.67 -5.71
CA GLU A 55 -14.26 -33.83 -6.57
C GLU A 55 -13.71 -34.99 -5.73
N SER A 56 -14.58 -35.65 -4.95
CA SER A 56 -14.29 -36.98 -4.41
C SER A 56 -14.61 -38.04 -5.46
N GLY A 57 -13.71 -38.22 -6.42
CA GLY A 57 -13.72 -39.35 -7.34
C GLY A 57 -12.99 -40.55 -6.74
N ASP A 58 -13.66 -41.38 -5.94
CA ASP A 58 -13.23 -42.76 -5.68
C ASP A 58 -14.41 -43.71 -5.88
N THR A 59 -14.40 -44.41 -7.01
CA THR A 59 -15.13 -45.67 -7.17
C THR A 59 -14.23 -46.69 -7.89
N PRO A 60 -14.40 -48.00 -7.61
CA PRO A 60 -13.31 -48.97 -7.61
C PRO A 60 -13.26 -49.88 -8.86
N LEU A 61 -12.21 -50.72 -8.91
CA LEU A 61 -12.04 -52.03 -9.59
C LEU A 61 -10.98 -52.08 -10.71
N HIS A 62 -9.91 -52.85 -10.48
CA HIS A 62 -9.71 -54.13 -11.18
C HIS A 62 -8.72 -55.02 -10.41
#